data_AF-A0A851YMM7-F1
#
_entry.id   AF-A0A851YMM7-F1
#
_cell.length_a   1.000
_cell.length_b   1.000
_cell.length_c   1.000
_cell.angle_alpha   90.00
_cell.angle_beta   90.00
_cell.angle_gamma   90.00
#
_symmetry.space_group_name_H-M   'P 1'
#
loop_
_entity.id
_entity.type
_entity.pdbx_description
1 polymer ?
#
loop_
_entity_poly.entity_id
_entity_poly.type
_entity_poly.pdbx_seq_one_letter_code
_entity_poly.pdbx_strand_id
1 'polypeptide(L)'
;VFSSVTSVLNMSIFEDQFVLEDLIQEIKKKSTALRFGPLQSNGHISVQGSFPAIKLLRDFLLLKAKSLSEEDKREESKSCQRPRRRLQQRRLTSEMSNCSREADGKKQMVVLDTDVYRYMKHFFPRTLLVKGDVVISDVADRDTTTLYIEGAGRGSDAGQVSRVKEKIESQSIKLHNTLRKERIYFEGRSRDEKGRYTRVCGHLKDRYPYVLSVPYDTHVDVIGNASEVLQFTKEVRN
;
A
#
# COMPACT_ATOMS: atom_id res chain seq x y z
N VAL A 1 8.10 7.86 -11.43
CA VAL A 1 6.79 7.92 -10.75
C VAL A 1 6.64 6.62 -9.97
N PHE A 2 6.33 6.68 -8.68
CA PHE A 2 6.06 5.48 -7.89
C PHE A 2 4.73 4.84 -8.31
N SER A 3 4.58 3.54 -8.11
CA SER A 3 3.39 2.80 -8.51
C SER A 3 2.13 3.37 -7.85
N SER A 4 1.08 3.55 -8.66
CA SER A 4 -0.26 3.91 -8.21
C SER A 4 -1.23 2.85 -8.70
N VAL A 5 -2.16 2.45 -7.85
CA VAL A 5 -3.21 1.49 -8.18
C VAL A 5 -4.46 2.25 -8.53
N THR A 6 -5.20 1.76 -9.52
CA THR A 6 -6.56 2.20 -9.80
C THR A 6 -7.51 1.08 -9.39
N SER A 7 -8.53 1.43 -8.60
CA SER A 7 -9.55 0.50 -8.11
C SER A 7 -10.93 1.06 -8.43
N VAL A 8 -11.84 0.17 -8.83
CA VAL A 8 -13.25 0.52 -9.03
C VAL A 8 -14.00 0.12 -7.77
N LEU A 9 -14.68 1.08 -7.16
CA LEU A 9 -15.50 0.86 -5.98
C LEU A 9 -16.98 0.88 -6.37
N ASN A 10 -17.73 -0.10 -5.90
CA ASN A 10 -19.17 -0.06 -5.94
C ASN A 10 -19.70 0.60 -4.66
N MET A 11 -20.22 1.82 -4.77
CA MET A 11 -20.77 2.59 -3.67
C MET A 11 -22.27 2.36 -3.48
N SER A 12 -22.93 1.61 -4.38
CA SER A 12 -24.39 1.38 -4.32
C SER A 12 -24.84 0.72 -3.01
N ILE A 13 -23.92 0.01 -2.34
CA ILE A 13 -24.14 -0.63 -1.03
C ILE A 13 -24.49 0.40 0.07
N PHE A 14 -24.12 1.67 -0.12
CA PHE A 14 -24.36 2.74 0.83
C PHE A 14 -25.56 3.62 0.50
N GLU A 15 -26.19 3.45 -0.68
CA GLU A 15 -27.27 4.33 -1.16
C GLU A 15 -28.48 4.36 -0.24
N ASP A 16 -28.78 3.25 0.44
CA ASP A 16 -29.95 3.13 1.32
C ASP A 16 -29.85 4.01 2.58
N GLN A 17 -28.64 4.36 3.03
CA GLN A 17 -28.42 5.08 4.29
C GLN A 17 -27.60 6.37 4.14
N PHE A 18 -26.87 6.52 3.03
CA PHE A 18 -26.00 7.68 2.80
C PHE A 18 -26.23 8.29 1.43
N VAL A 19 -26.18 9.63 1.37
CA VAL A 19 -26.01 10.36 0.12
C VAL A 19 -24.58 10.10 -0.39
N LEU A 20 -24.46 9.44 -1.54
CA LEU A 20 -23.15 8.98 -2.05
C LEU A 20 -22.18 10.14 -2.27
N GLU A 21 -22.67 11.27 -2.77
CA GLU A 21 -21.88 12.47 -2.98
C GLU A 21 -21.25 12.96 -1.68
N ASP A 22 -22.01 12.99 -0.58
CA ASP A 22 -21.53 13.43 0.73
C ASP A 22 -20.50 12.46 1.30
N LEU A 23 -20.74 11.15 1.15
CA LEU A 23 -19.78 10.13 1.57
C LEU A 23 -18.46 10.24 0.81
N ILE A 24 -18.51 10.47 -0.52
CA ILE A 24 -17.32 10.70 -1.34
C ILE A 24 -16.60 11.98 -0.92
N GLN A 25 -17.33 13.05 -0.59
CA GLN A 25 -16.74 14.29 -0.08
C GLN A 25 -16.09 14.09 1.30
N GLU A 26 -16.69 13.30 2.20
CA GLU A 26 -16.08 12.93 3.48
C GLU A 26 -14.75 12.20 3.25
N ILE A 27 -14.73 11.23 2.33
CA ILE A 27 -13.52 10.47 1.98
C ILE A 27 -12.45 11.40 1.41
N LYS A 28 -12.80 12.28 0.48
CA LYS A 28 -11.88 13.25 -0.13
C LYS A 28 -11.26 14.18 0.93
N LYS A 29 -12.04 14.61 1.92
CA LYS A 29 -11.55 15.43 3.04
C LYS A 29 -10.57 14.65 3.92
N LYS A 30 -10.77 13.34 4.12
CA LYS A 30 -9.90 12.51 4.95
C LYS A 30 -8.60 12.09 4.27
N SER A 31 -8.59 11.98 2.94
CA SER A 31 -7.41 11.53 2.20
C SER A 31 -7.16 12.38 0.96
N THR A 32 -6.19 13.29 1.06
CA THR A 32 -5.69 14.09 -0.06
C THR A 32 -4.78 13.29 -1.00
N ALA A 33 -4.39 12.07 -0.60
CA ALA A 33 -3.53 11.17 -1.37
C ALA A 33 -4.29 10.35 -2.43
N LEU A 34 -5.62 10.43 -2.46
CA LEU A 34 -6.49 9.70 -3.38
C LEU A 34 -7.06 10.63 -4.46
N ARG A 35 -7.10 10.15 -5.70
CA ARG A 35 -7.75 10.82 -6.82
C ARG A 35 -9.01 10.05 -7.19
N PHE A 36 -10.13 10.76 -7.25
CA PHE A 36 -11.43 10.17 -7.53
C PHE A 36 -11.88 10.57 -8.94
N GLY A 37 -12.36 9.59 -9.70
CA GLY A 37 -13.08 9.80 -10.95
C GLY A 37 -14.52 10.28 -10.70
N PRO A 38 -15.30 10.45 -11.77
CA PRO A 38 -16.72 10.76 -11.66
C PRO A 38 -17.48 9.59 -11.04
N LEU A 39 -18.48 9.89 -10.20
CA LEU A 39 -19.46 8.90 -9.76
C LEU A 39 -20.37 8.58 -10.96
N GLN A 40 -20.43 7.31 -11.31
CA GLN A 40 -21.29 6.82 -12.37
C GLN A 40 -22.71 6.60 -11.84
N SER A 41 -23.70 6.65 -12.74
CA SER A 41 -25.13 6.47 -12.40
C SER A 41 -25.47 5.08 -11.85
N ASN A 42 -24.56 4.11 -11.98
CA ASN A 42 -24.68 2.76 -11.42
C ASN A 42 -23.99 2.63 -10.05
N GLY A 43 -23.71 3.75 -9.37
CA GLY A 43 -23.04 3.77 -8.06
C GLY A 43 -21.54 3.46 -8.09
N HIS A 44 -20.91 3.31 -9.27
CA HIS A 44 -19.49 2.99 -9.35
C HIS A 44 -18.61 4.24 -9.41
N ILE A 45 -17.43 4.17 -8.78
CA ILE A 45 -16.42 5.23 -8.85
C ILE A 45 -15.03 4.65 -9.01
N SER A 46 -14.24 5.24 -9.91
CA SER A 46 -12.82 4.91 -10.04
C SER A 46 -12.00 5.71 -9.03
N VAL A 47 -11.10 5.05 -8.30
CA VAL A 47 -10.20 5.68 -7.34
C VAL A 47 -8.78 5.29 -7.64
N GLN A 48 -7.89 6.28 -7.75
CA GLN A 48 -6.47 6.09 -7.97
C GLN A 48 -5.69 6.55 -6.74
N GLY A 49 -4.70 5.77 -6.33
CA GLY A 49 -3.82 6.13 -5.23
C GLY A 49 -2.72 5.12 -4.97
N SER A 50 -1.89 5.40 -3.96
CA SER A 50 -0.89 4.44 -3.48
C SER A 50 -1.57 3.27 -2.76
N PHE A 51 -0.90 2.12 -2.70
CA PHE A 51 -1.40 0.95 -1.95
C PHE A 51 -1.83 1.29 -0.52
N PRO A 52 -1.04 2.04 0.29
CA PRO A 52 -1.47 2.43 1.62
C PRO A 52 -2.73 3.32 1.64
N ALA A 53 -2.86 4.24 0.67
CA ALA A 53 -4.03 5.11 0.59
C ALA A 53 -5.31 4.31 0.24
N ILE A 54 -5.20 3.33 -0.66
CA ILE A 54 -6.30 2.41 -1.00
C ILE A 54 -6.65 1.50 0.18
N LYS A 55 -5.66 1.05 0.97
CA LYS A 55 -5.91 0.29 2.19
C LYS A 55 -6.69 1.12 3.23
N LEU A 56 -6.27 2.36 3.51
CA LEU A 56 -6.99 3.25 4.42
C LEU A 56 -8.42 3.51 3.97
N LEU A 57 -8.64 3.65 2.65
CA LEU A 57 -9.97 3.76 2.07
C LEU A 57 -10.82 2.52 2.35
N ARG A 58 -10.27 1.32 2.13
CA ARG A 58 -10.94 0.05 2.45
C ARG A 58 -11.33 -0.01 3.93
N ASP A 59 -10.41 0.31 4.82
CA ASP A 59 -10.65 0.23 6.27
C ASP A 59 -11.75 1.23 6.70
N PHE A 60 -11.74 2.44 6.14
CA PHE A 60 -12.80 3.43 6.37
C PHE A 60 -14.18 2.94 5.86
N LEU A 61 -14.24 2.41 4.65
CA LEU A 61 -15.48 1.90 4.07
C LEU A 61 -16.02 0.69 4.84
N LEU A 62 -15.13 -0.18 5.34
CA LEU A 62 -15.52 -1.30 6.21
C LEU A 62 -16.09 -0.83 7.55
N LEU A 63 -15.54 0.25 8.13
CA LEU A 63 -16.10 0.84 9.34
C LEU A 63 -17.48 1.43 9.11
N LYS A 64 -17.68 2.14 7.98
CA LYS A 64 -19.00 2.64 7.57
C LYS A 64 -19.99 1.49 7.34
N ALA A 65 -19.57 0.42 6.66
CA ALA A 65 -20.44 -0.73 6.43
C ALA A 65 -20.84 -1.44 7.73
N LYS A 66 -19.94 -1.51 8.72
CA LYS A 66 -20.26 -2.08 10.03
C LYS A 66 -21.25 -1.24 10.82
N SER A 67 -21.21 0.09 10.72
CA SER A 67 -22.22 0.93 11.38
C SER A 67 -23.62 0.70 10.82
N LEU A 68 -23.76 0.46 9.50
CA LEU A 68 -25.04 0.09 8.88
C LEU A 68 -25.65 -1.16 9.55
N SER A 69 -24.82 -2.20 9.73
CA SER A 69 -25.28 -3.51 10.24
C SER A 69 -25.68 -3.49 11.72
N GLU A 70 -25.19 -2.54 12.52
CA GLU A 70 -25.54 -2.43 13.93
C GLU A 70 -26.84 -1.61 14.14
N GLU A 71 -27.18 -0.72 13.22
CA GLU A 71 -28.49 -0.05 13.18
C GLU A 71 -29.62 -1.02 12.84
N ASP A 72 -29.43 -1.91 11.85
CA ASP A 72 -30.41 -2.96 11.53
C ASP A 72 -30.71 -3.88 12.74
N LYS A 73 -29.71 -4.19 13.57
CA LYS A 73 -29.90 -5.01 14.79
C LYS A 73 -30.59 -4.25 15.94
N ARG A 74 -30.45 -2.93 16.00
CA ARG A 74 -31.18 -2.10 16.97
C ARG A 74 -32.63 -1.88 16.57
N GLU A 75 -32.95 -1.92 15.29
CA GLU A 75 -34.33 -1.90 14.82
C GLU A 75 -35.00 -3.28 14.91
N GLU A 76 -34.29 -4.38 14.62
CA GLU A 76 -34.81 -5.75 14.80
C GLU A 76 -35.09 -6.12 16.28
N SER A 77 -34.46 -5.44 17.25
CA SER A 77 -34.71 -5.68 18.68
C SER A 77 -35.98 -5.00 19.22
N LYS A 78 -36.74 -4.28 18.38
CA LYS A 78 -38.01 -3.65 18.79
C LYS A 78 -39.26 -4.10 18.05
N SER A 79 -39.16 -5.00 17.07
CA SER A 79 -40.37 -5.51 16.40
C SER A 79 -40.39 -7.03 16.22
N CYS A 80 -41.39 -7.60 16.88
CA CYS A 80 -42.14 -8.79 16.48
C CYS A 80 -41.70 -10.15 17.03
N GLN A 81 -42.60 -10.64 17.87
CA GLN A 81 -42.82 -12.04 18.22
C GLN A 81 -42.73 -12.96 16.99
N ARG A 82 -42.13 -14.13 17.21
CA ARG A 82 -42.14 -15.29 16.30
C ARG A 82 -43.54 -15.59 15.77
N PRO A 83 -43.64 -16.16 14.56
CA PRO A 83 -43.89 -17.60 14.53
C PRO A 83 -42.98 -18.37 13.55
N ARG A 84 -42.58 -19.57 14.00
CA ARG A 84 -41.96 -20.64 13.21
C ARG A 84 -42.63 -20.84 11.85
N ARG A 85 -41.84 -21.02 10.77
CA ARG A 85 -41.97 -22.17 9.83
C ARG A 85 -40.85 -22.24 8.76
N ARG A 86 -40.19 -23.39 8.77
CA ARG A 86 -39.70 -24.25 7.66
C ARG A 86 -38.57 -23.77 6.72
N LEU A 87 -37.51 -24.59 6.73
CA LEU A 87 -36.51 -24.78 5.69
C LEU A 87 -37.13 -24.79 4.28
N GLN A 88 -36.48 -24.12 3.33
CA GLN A 88 -36.15 -24.74 2.05
C GLN A 88 -34.87 -24.16 1.46
N GLN A 89 -33.97 -25.09 1.16
CA GLN A 89 -32.64 -24.96 0.60
C GLN A 89 -32.76 -24.71 -0.90
N ARG A 90 -32.20 -23.60 -1.42
CA ARG A 90 -31.93 -23.48 -2.86
C ARG A 90 -30.52 -22.96 -3.07
N ARG A 91 -29.66 -23.90 -3.48
CA ARG A 91 -28.30 -23.70 -3.95
C ARG A 91 -28.32 -22.73 -5.14
N LEU A 92 -27.57 -21.63 -5.04
CA LEU A 92 -26.96 -21.00 -6.20
C LEU A 92 -25.48 -20.78 -5.88
N THR A 93 -24.70 -21.63 -6.51
CA THR A 93 -23.25 -21.53 -6.71
C THR A 93 -22.92 -20.21 -7.42
N SER A 94 -22.13 -19.36 -6.79
CA SER A 94 -21.27 -18.40 -7.49
C SER A 94 -20.03 -18.19 -6.64
N GLU A 95 -18.88 -18.33 -7.30
CA GLU A 95 -17.54 -18.42 -6.75
C GLU A 95 -17.18 -17.17 -5.94
N MET A 96 -17.24 -17.27 -4.60
CA MET A 96 -16.67 -16.28 -3.71
C MET A 96 -15.17 -16.55 -3.61
N SER A 97 -14.39 -15.90 -4.49
CA SER A 97 -12.94 -15.94 -4.47
C SER A 97 -12.41 -15.42 -3.13
N ASN A 98 -11.91 -16.34 -2.31
CA ASN A 98 -10.85 -16.19 -1.31
C ASN A 98 -10.76 -14.84 -0.57
N CYS A 99 -11.75 -14.56 0.27
CA CYS A 99 -11.52 -13.71 1.44
C CYS A 99 -10.97 -14.61 2.55
N SER A 100 -9.71 -14.98 2.42
CA SER A 100 -8.99 -15.78 3.41
C SER A 100 -8.96 -15.00 4.72
N ARG A 101 -9.71 -15.50 5.70
CA ARG A 101 -9.55 -15.24 7.13
C ARG A 101 -8.07 -15.00 7.48
N GLU A 102 -7.73 -13.77 7.88
CA GLU A 102 -6.56 -13.45 8.73
C GLU A 102 -6.78 -14.07 10.12
N ALA A 103 -6.94 -15.39 10.20
CA ALA A 103 -7.24 -16.13 11.41
C ALA A 103 -6.01 -16.88 11.93
N ASP A 104 -4.90 -16.17 12.04
CA ASP A 104 -3.86 -16.42 13.04
C ASP A 104 -3.11 -15.09 13.19
N GLY A 105 -3.42 -14.30 14.23
CA GLY A 105 -2.87 -12.95 14.46
C GLY A 105 -1.33 -12.88 14.59
N LYS A 106 -0.65 -14.01 14.36
CA LYS A 106 0.80 -14.21 14.39
C LYS A 106 1.48 -13.89 13.06
N LYS A 107 0.73 -13.89 11.94
CA LYS A 107 1.27 -13.57 10.60
C LYS A 107 0.51 -12.41 9.99
N GLN A 108 1.23 -11.34 9.68
CA GLN A 108 0.68 -10.17 9.01
C GLN A 108 1.43 -9.88 7.72
N MET A 109 0.77 -9.19 6.80
CA MET A 109 1.31 -8.86 5.49
C MET A 109 1.27 -7.35 5.24
N VAL A 110 2.30 -6.84 4.58
CA VAL A 110 2.36 -5.46 4.07
C VAL A 110 2.78 -5.49 2.61
N VAL A 111 2.06 -4.79 1.75
CA VAL A 111 2.42 -4.63 0.33
C VAL A 111 2.97 -3.22 0.13
N LEU A 112 4.16 -3.13 -0.43
CA LEU A 112 4.89 -1.88 -0.68
C LEU A 112 5.21 -1.74 -2.16
N ASP A 113 5.39 -0.51 -2.62
CA ASP A 113 6.08 -0.26 -3.88
C ASP A 113 7.55 -0.73 -3.78
N THR A 114 8.08 -1.40 -4.81
CA THR A 114 9.43 -1.98 -4.79
C THR A 114 10.53 -0.93 -4.62
N ASP A 115 10.40 0.24 -5.24
CA ASP A 115 11.39 1.30 -5.11
C ASP A 115 11.36 1.90 -3.70
N VAL A 116 10.16 2.05 -3.11
CA VAL A 116 10.02 2.46 -1.70
C VAL A 116 10.64 1.44 -0.75
N TYR A 117 10.38 0.14 -0.98
CA TYR A 117 10.98 -0.93 -0.17
C TYR A 117 12.51 -0.89 -0.26
N ARG A 118 13.09 -0.76 -1.46
CA ARG A 118 14.54 -0.69 -1.65
C ARG A 118 15.15 0.52 -0.96
N TYR A 119 14.52 1.68 -1.08
CA TYR A 119 14.95 2.89 -0.38
C TYR A 119 14.92 2.70 1.14
N MET A 120 13.83 2.13 1.66
CA MET A 120 13.69 1.84 3.09
C MET A 120 14.72 0.83 3.59
N LYS A 121 14.99 -0.24 2.82
CA LYS A 121 16.03 -1.24 3.13
C LYS A 121 17.42 -0.64 3.21
N HIS A 122 17.72 0.35 2.38
CA HIS A 122 19.03 0.98 2.34
C HIS A 122 19.21 2.02 3.46
N PHE A 123 18.28 2.97 3.59
CA PHE A 123 18.44 4.12 4.51
C PHE A 123 17.78 3.95 5.87
N PHE A 124 16.78 3.08 5.96
CA PHE A 124 16.07 2.79 7.20
C PHE A 124 16.14 1.31 7.54
N PRO A 125 17.34 0.69 7.57
CA PRO A 125 17.45 -0.73 7.86
C PRO A 125 16.85 -1.05 9.22
N ARG A 126 16.89 -0.13 10.20
CA ARG A 126 16.24 -0.28 11.53
C ARG A 126 14.71 -0.40 11.51
N THR A 127 14.06 -0.02 10.42
CA THR A 127 12.61 -0.20 10.26
C THR A 127 12.27 -1.62 9.81
N LEU A 128 13.21 -2.28 9.11
CA LEU A 128 13.09 -3.65 8.62
C LEU A 128 13.95 -4.66 9.42
N LEU A 129 14.88 -4.17 10.23
CA LEU A 129 15.70 -4.95 11.14
C LEU A 129 14.90 -5.17 12.40
N VAL A 130 14.61 -6.44 12.63
CA VAL A 130 13.86 -6.86 13.79
C VAL A 130 14.78 -6.90 15.01
N LYS A 131 14.36 -6.24 16.10
CA LYS A 131 14.86 -6.54 17.44
C LYS A 131 13.82 -7.41 18.14
N GLY A 132 14.20 -8.59 18.61
CA GLY A 132 13.33 -9.49 19.40
C GLY A 132 12.63 -10.58 18.59
N ASP A 133 11.44 -10.99 19.03
CA ASP A 133 10.69 -12.17 18.56
C ASP A 133 9.87 -11.95 17.29
N VAL A 134 10.38 -11.20 16.29
CA VAL A 134 9.67 -11.01 15.01
C VAL A 134 10.60 -11.36 13.85
N VAL A 135 10.05 -11.86 12.76
CA VAL A 135 10.75 -12.24 11.54
C VAL A 135 10.05 -11.55 10.37
N ILE A 136 10.83 -10.90 9.51
CA ILE A 136 10.32 -10.28 8.29
C ILE A 136 10.94 -11.01 7.10
N SER A 137 10.09 -11.53 6.22
CA SER A 137 10.49 -12.08 4.92
C SER A 137 9.88 -11.25 3.80
N ASP A 138 10.58 -11.12 2.68
CA ASP A 138 10.14 -10.34 1.53
C ASP A 138 10.01 -11.18 0.26
N VAL A 139 8.96 -10.91 -0.51
CA VAL A 139 8.72 -11.45 -1.85
C VAL A 139 8.52 -10.28 -2.79
N ALA A 140 9.46 -10.06 -3.70
CA ALA A 140 9.38 -9.02 -4.71
C ALA A 140 8.67 -9.53 -5.96
N ASP A 141 7.66 -8.80 -6.41
CA ASP A 141 6.93 -9.00 -7.66
C ASP A 141 6.94 -7.72 -8.50
N ARG A 142 7.84 -7.67 -9.49
CA ARG A 142 8.11 -6.56 -10.44
C ARG A 142 8.10 -5.15 -9.84
N ASP A 143 6.91 -4.60 -9.58
CA ASP A 143 6.66 -3.23 -9.12
C ASP A 143 6.26 -3.16 -7.64
N THR A 144 5.92 -4.31 -7.04
CA THR A 144 5.51 -4.42 -5.64
C THR A 144 6.40 -5.37 -4.85
N THR A 145 6.50 -5.15 -3.55
CA THR A 145 7.19 -6.05 -2.63
C THR A 145 6.28 -6.34 -1.46
N THR A 146 5.98 -7.62 -1.26
CA THR A 146 5.17 -8.11 -0.17
C THR A 146 6.08 -8.53 0.98
N LEU A 147 5.84 -7.96 2.15
CA LEU A 147 6.52 -8.30 3.40
C LEU A 147 5.60 -9.15 4.25
N TYR A 148 6.07 -10.33 4.65
CA TYR A 148 5.43 -11.15 5.66
C TYR A 148 6.12 -10.92 7.00
N ILE A 149 5.33 -10.55 8.00
CA ILE A 149 5.76 -10.24 9.36
C ILE A 149 5.20 -11.33 10.26
N GLU A 150 6.09 -12.11 10.85
CA GLU A 150 5.74 -13.28 11.67
C GLU A 150 6.36 -13.16 13.05
N GLY A 151 5.69 -13.67 14.06
CA GLY A 151 6.31 -13.87 15.38
C GLY A 151 7.32 -15.03 15.36
N ALA A 152 8.48 -14.86 15.99
CA ALA A 152 9.57 -15.84 16.01
C ALA A 152 9.29 -17.09 16.88
N GLY A 153 8.15 -17.17 17.57
CA GLY A 153 7.81 -18.30 18.43
C GLY A 153 6.37 -18.33 18.94
N ARG A 154 6.00 -19.42 19.63
CA ARG A 154 4.62 -19.62 20.16
C ARG A 154 4.17 -18.58 21.19
N GLY A 155 5.10 -17.85 21.81
CA GLY A 155 4.84 -16.79 22.79
C GLY A 155 5.01 -15.37 22.26
N SER A 156 5.21 -15.19 20.94
CA SER A 156 5.39 -13.85 20.36
C SER A 156 4.14 -12.99 20.60
N ASP A 157 4.32 -11.81 21.15
CA ASP A 157 3.26 -10.83 21.35
C ASP A 157 2.72 -10.35 19.97
N ALA A 158 1.46 -10.69 19.68
CA ALA A 158 0.76 -10.22 18.48
C ALA A 158 0.72 -8.68 18.40
N GLY A 159 0.81 -8.00 19.55
CA GLY A 159 0.98 -6.55 19.63
C GLY A 159 2.29 -6.07 19.01
N GLN A 160 3.41 -6.79 19.16
CA GLN A 160 4.68 -6.43 18.53
C GLN A 160 4.62 -6.56 17.01
N VAL A 161 4.07 -7.66 16.49
CA VAL A 161 3.87 -7.87 15.05
C VAL A 161 3.05 -6.72 14.45
N SER A 162 1.98 -6.31 15.14
CA SER A 162 1.11 -5.19 14.71
C SER A 162 1.85 -3.85 14.74
N ARG A 163 2.63 -3.56 15.79
CA ARG A 163 3.43 -2.32 15.88
C ARG A 163 4.49 -2.23 14.79
N VAL A 164 5.15 -3.34 14.48
CA VAL A 164 6.13 -3.41 13.38
C VAL A 164 5.46 -3.14 12.04
N LYS A 165 4.30 -3.76 11.79
CA LYS A 165 3.48 -3.51 10.60
C LYS A 165 3.13 -2.03 10.46
N GLU A 166 2.54 -1.42 11.48
CA GLU A 166 2.13 -0.02 11.46
C GLU A 166 3.31 0.92 11.22
N LYS A 167 4.47 0.63 11.82
CA LYS A 167 5.70 1.41 11.61
C LYS A 167 6.18 1.34 10.16
N ILE A 168 6.17 0.15 9.56
CA ILE A 168 6.52 -0.05 8.15
C ILE A 168 5.55 0.70 7.24
N GLU A 169 4.24 0.55 7.49
CA GLU A 169 3.19 1.21 6.69
C GLU A 169 3.29 2.74 6.80
N SER A 170 3.41 3.28 8.01
CA SER A 170 3.56 4.73 8.24
C SER A 170 4.81 5.29 7.55
N GLN A 171 5.95 4.59 7.62
CA GLN A 171 7.17 5.00 6.94
C GLN A 171 7.02 4.93 5.43
N SER A 172 6.36 3.89 4.91
CA SER A 172 6.14 3.73 3.47
C SER A 172 5.30 4.87 2.88
N ILE A 173 4.26 5.33 3.59
CA ILE A 173 3.42 6.46 3.18
C ILE A 173 4.25 7.73 3.07
N LYS A 174 5.06 8.01 4.10
CA LYS A 174 5.93 9.19 4.12
C LYS A 174 6.90 9.17 2.93
N LEU A 175 7.57 8.04 2.72
CA LEU A 175 8.53 7.89 1.61
C LEU A 175 7.86 7.99 0.25
N HIS A 176 6.69 7.38 0.05
CA HIS A 176 5.96 7.45 -1.21
C HIS A 176 5.62 8.90 -1.59
N ASN A 177 5.27 9.74 -0.61
CA ASN A 177 4.91 11.14 -0.86
C ASN A 177 6.15 12.02 -1.13
N THR A 178 7.25 11.78 -0.41
CA THR A 178 8.44 12.64 -0.46
C THR A 178 9.40 12.28 -1.59
N LEU A 179 9.59 10.99 -1.84
CA LEU A 179 10.61 10.55 -2.78
C LEU A 179 10.23 10.86 -4.22
N ARG A 180 11.24 10.96 -5.08
CA ARG A 180 11.15 10.99 -6.53
C ARG A 180 12.12 9.97 -7.10
N LYS A 181 11.78 9.52 -8.31
CA LYS A 181 12.56 8.55 -9.07
C LYS A 181 12.83 9.11 -10.46
N GLU A 182 14.11 9.19 -10.82
CA GLU A 182 14.58 9.48 -12.17
C GLU A 182 15.36 8.30 -12.73
N ARG A 183 15.33 8.16 -14.06
CA ARG A 183 16.01 7.09 -14.79
C ARG A 183 17.03 7.69 -15.73
N ILE A 184 18.26 7.20 -15.65
CA ILE A 184 19.37 7.58 -16.53
C ILE A 184 19.68 6.38 -17.42
N TYR A 185 19.37 6.50 -18.71
CA TYR A 185 19.64 5.44 -19.69
C TYR A 185 21.11 5.48 -20.11
N PHE A 186 21.69 4.31 -20.36
CA PHE A 186 23.01 4.22 -20.96
C PHE A 186 22.86 4.52 -22.46
N GLU A 187 23.45 5.61 -22.93
CA GLU A 187 23.37 6.04 -24.34
C GLU A 187 24.02 5.03 -25.30
N GLY A 188 24.93 4.17 -24.80
CA GLY A 188 25.43 2.97 -25.46
C GLY A 188 25.41 1.71 -24.59
N ARG A 189 25.58 0.55 -25.23
CA ARG A 189 25.65 -0.77 -24.56
C ARG A 189 27.09 -1.15 -24.16
N SER A 190 28.03 -0.20 -24.12
CA SER A 190 29.41 -0.53 -23.81
C SER A 190 29.56 -0.83 -22.31
N ARG A 191 30.35 -1.85 -21.96
CA ARG A 191 30.70 -2.14 -20.55
C ARG A 191 31.38 -0.94 -19.88
N ASP A 192 32.07 -0.11 -20.67
CA ASP A 192 32.80 1.06 -20.22
C ASP A 192 31.86 2.19 -19.77
N GLU A 193 30.75 2.41 -20.47
CA GLU A 193 29.73 3.39 -20.04
C GLU A 193 29.07 2.98 -18.72
N LYS A 194 28.66 1.70 -18.59
CA LYS A 194 28.11 1.18 -17.31
C LYS A 194 29.12 1.36 -16.17
N GLY A 195 30.40 1.13 -16.45
CA GLY A 195 31.51 1.36 -15.53
C GLY A 195 31.64 2.84 -15.12
N ARG A 196 31.55 3.77 -16.09
CA ARG A 196 31.56 5.21 -15.84
C ARG A 196 30.43 5.62 -14.90
N TYR A 197 29.18 5.29 -15.21
CA TYR A 197 28.04 5.66 -14.38
C TYR A 197 28.15 5.10 -12.96
N THR A 198 28.58 3.85 -12.80
CA THR A 198 28.75 3.24 -11.48
C THR A 198 29.81 3.98 -10.65
N ARG A 199 30.93 4.39 -11.27
CA ARG A 199 31.99 5.16 -10.60
C ARG A 199 31.52 6.56 -10.21
N VAL A 200 30.88 7.28 -11.13
CA VAL A 200 30.37 8.63 -10.86
C VAL A 200 29.31 8.58 -9.75
N CYS A 201 28.34 7.68 -9.83
CA CYS A 201 27.36 7.48 -8.78
C CYS A 201 28.03 7.16 -7.43
N GLY A 202 29.07 6.33 -7.42
CA GLY A 202 29.85 6.03 -6.21
C GLY A 202 30.48 7.28 -5.60
N HIS A 203 31.12 8.12 -6.41
CA HIS A 203 31.78 9.35 -5.96
C HIS A 203 30.80 10.44 -5.50
N LEU A 204 29.56 10.40 -6.00
CA LEU A 204 28.49 11.32 -5.60
C LEU A 204 27.78 10.90 -4.31
N LYS A 205 27.93 9.65 -3.84
CA LYS A 205 27.29 9.19 -2.60
C LYS A 205 27.63 10.04 -1.39
N ASP A 206 28.89 10.49 -1.28
CA ASP A 206 29.33 11.30 -0.13
C ASP A 206 28.68 12.70 -0.13
N ARG A 207 28.39 13.24 -1.31
CA ARG A 207 27.71 14.54 -1.47
C ARG A 207 26.19 14.45 -1.36
N TYR A 208 25.64 13.29 -1.70
CA TYR A 208 24.20 13.02 -1.71
C TYR A 208 23.87 11.78 -0.88
N PRO A 209 24.01 11.85 0.46
CA PRO A 209 23.93 10.69 1.34
C PRO A 209 22.53 10.08 1.43
N TYR A 210 21.49 10.76 0.95
CA TYR A 210 20.10 10.28 0.93
C TYR A 210 19.61 9.91 -0.48
N VAL A 211 20.51 9.82 -1.45
CA VAL A 211 20.17 9.38 -2.81
C VAL A 211 20.59 7.93 -3.03
N LEU A 212 19.61 7.06 -3.32
CA LEU A 212 19.84 5.68 -3.70
C LEU A 212 20.00 5.58 -5.22
N SER A 213 21.14 5.07 -5.67
CA SER A 213 21.37 4.66 -7.05
C SER A 213 21.24 3.14 -7.19
N VAL A 214 20.32 2.70 -8.04
CA VAL A 214 20.09 1.27 -8.34
C VAL A 214 20.49 1.00 -9.78
N PRO A 215 21.62 0.32 -10.01
CA PRO A 215 22.07 -0.01 -11.35
C PRO A 215 21.28 -1.18 -11.95
N TYR A 216 20.92 -1.05 -13.22
CA TYR A 216 20.36 -2.10 -14.07
C TYR A 216 21.25 -2.31 -15.28
N ASP A 217 20.86 -3.22 -16.18
CA ASP A 217 21.62 -3.47 -17.41
C ASP A 217 21.44 -2.40 -18.48
N THR A 218 20.31 -1.70 -18.48
CA THR A 218 19.98 -0.67 -19.48
C THR A 218 19.98 0.75 -18.94
N HIS A 219 19.98 0.91 -17.62
CA HIS A 219 19.83 2.21 -16.97
C HIS A 219 20.32 2.18 -15.51
N VAL A 220 20.38 3.36 -14.88
CA VAL A 220 20.44 3.52 -13.43
C VAL A 220 19.16 4.24 -12.99
N ASP A 221 18.47 3.67 -12.01
CA ASP A 221 17.38 4.35 -11.33
C ASP A 221 17.96 5.13 -10.13
N VAL A 222 17.61 6.40 -10.02
CA VAL A 222 18.03 7.32 -8.96
C VAL A 222 16.81 7.69 -8.14
N ILE A 223 16.84 7.40 -6.84
CA ILE A 223 15.71 7.55 -5.91
C ILE A 223 16.15 8.41 -4.72
N GLY A 224 15.39 9.45 -4.39
CA GLY A 224 15.70 10.37 -3.30
C GLY A 224 14.72 11.54 -3.24
N ASN A 225 15.02 12.59 -2.48
CA ASN A 225 14.20 13.81 -2.50
C ASN A 225 14.29 14.50 -3.87
N ALA A 226 13.24 15.23 -4.26
CA ALA A 226 13.15 15.84 -5.58
C ALA A 226 14.34 16.74 -5.95
N SER A 227 14.79 17.60 -5.01
CA SER A 227 15.92 18.51 -5.21
C SER A 227 17.24 17.75 -5.39
N GLU A 228 17.50 16.79 -4.51
CA GLU A 228 18.73 15.99 -4.51
C GLU A 228 18.81 15.10 -5.75
N VAL A 229 17.71 14.45 -6.14
CA VAL A 229 17.65 13.62 -7.36
C VAL A 229 17.93 14.45 -8.60
N LEU A 230 17.34 15.64 -8.70
CA LEU A 230 17.55 16.54 -9.83
C LEU A 230 19.02 16.97 -9.93
N GLN A 231 19.63 17.35 -8.81
CA GLN A 231 21.02 17.80 -8.79
C GLN A 231 22.00 16.65 -9.04
N PHE A 232 21.78 15.50 -8.38
CA PHE A 232 22.55 14.28 -8.60
C PHE A 232 22.52 13.86 -10.07
N THR A 233 21.34 13.83 -10.68
CA THR A 233 21.19 13.42 -12.08
C THR A 233 21.86 14.39 -13.05
N LYS A 234 21.85 15.70 -12.75
CA LYS A 234 22.63 16.69 -13.53
C LYS A 234 24.13 16.43 -13.44
N GLU A 235 24.65 16.17 -12.24
CA GLU A 235 26.08 15.90 -12.06
C GLU A 235 26.53 14.57 -12.69
N VAL A 236 25.65 13.55 -12.72
CA VAL A 236 25.94 12.28 -13.40
C VAL A 236 26.00 12.42 -14.92
N ARG A 237 25.26 13.37 -15.50
CA ARG A 237 25.20 13.62 -16.95
C ARG A 237 26.30 14.55 -17.46
N ASN A 238 26.98 15.28 -16.57
CA ASN A 238 28.15 16.08 -16.92
C ASN A 238 29.38 15.19 -17.20
#